data_AF-A0A965X000-F1
#
_entry.id   AF-A0A965X000-F1
#
_cell.length_a   1.000
_cell.length_b   1.000
_cell.length_c   1.000
_cell.angle_alpha   90.00
_cell.angle_beta   90.00
_cell.angle_gamma   90.00
#
_symmetry.space_group_name_H-M   'P 1'
#
loop_
_entity.id
_entity.type
_entity.pdbx_description
1 polymer ?
#
loop_
_entity_poly.entity_id
_entity_poly.type
_entity_poly.pdbx_seq_one_letter_code
_entity_poly.pdbx_strand_id
1 'polypeptide(L)'
;MPFLTIGENLFEVGAIHPDRVLFDCLMPTPHGTTYNAYLVVGKEKTALIDTVDPEKAHILMSNLSDTGITKLDYIVSLHTEQDHSGSIEAVLRRFPEAVVVANAKVKEMAMTHLHLPEEKIIQIAEGDKLELGGKTLQFHMIPFAHWPDNTMAHLIEDNILFSSDLFGSHYSTPNKAFSTSSSDQVRAAKHYYAEIMMPYRTHVQKYVAKTRQIAPRQIAPSHGPIWFDPEVILSGYERWAGDSVKRLVTIPYISMHDSTRVMVDRLAVKLAEQGLSVVCRNLGESTESLSVETGHFITDLVDAAAVVFASSTVLGGPHPGVAYAALVANAMRPKVKYVGLIGSFGWGTQITNVLQSLTGNIKAERLDPVLVKGLPKEEDLKQLDLLAKDLGEKIKALPNLVR
;
A
#
# COMPACT_ATOMS: atom_id res chain seq x y z
N MET A 1 -5.11 -24.33 16.44
CA MET A 1 -4.98 -23.40 17.58
C MET A 1 -5.47 -22.03 17.11
N PRO A 2 -6.43 -21.39 17.81
CA PRO A 2 -7.26 -20.35 17.20
C PRO A 2 -6.59 -18.96 17.15
N PHE A 3 -5.66 -18.65 18.07
CA PHE A 3 -4.90 -17.40 18.16
C PHE A 3 -3.40 -17.66 18.35
N LEU A 4 -2.55 -16.65 18.15
CA LEU A 4 -1.09 -16.76 18.30
C LEU A 4 -0.60 -16.06 19.56
N THR A 5 0.31 -16.69 20.32
CA THR A 5 1.02 -16.03 21.42
C THR A 5 2.27 -15.34 20.88
N ILE A 6 2.38 -14.02 21.07
CA ILE A 6 3.49 -13.20 20.53
C ILE A 6 4.36 -12.57 21.63
N GLY A 7 3.91 -12.66 22.88
CA GLY A 7 4.64 -12.25 24.07
C GLY A 7 3.99 -12.80 25.33
N GLU A 8 4.55 -12.49 26.49
CA GLU A 8 3.95 -12.87 27.77
C GLU A 8 2.65 -12.09 27.99
N ASN A 9 1.53 -12.81 28.12
CA ASN A 9 0.18 -12.26 28.24
C ASN A 9 -0.19 -11.32 27.06
N LEU A 10 0.29 -11.68 25.86
CA LEU A 10 0.09 -10.93 24.64
C LEU A 10 -0.20 -11.87 23.46
N PHE A 11 -1.34 -11.62 22.80
CA PHE A 11 -1.89 -12.53 21.79
C PHE A 11 -2.32 -11.78 20.53
N GLU A 12 -2.11 -12.38 19.36
CA GLU A 12 -2.76 -11.99 18.11
C GLU A 12 -4.03 -12.85 17.97
N VAL A 13 -5.19 -12.18 18.03
CA VAL A 13 -6.53 -12.78 18.12
C VAL A 13 -7.42 -12.44 16.91
N GLY A 14 -6.84 -11.81 15.88
CA GLY A 14 -7.52 -11.39 14.67
C GLY A 14 -7.93 -12.55 13.76
N ALA A 15 -8.14 -12.24 12.49
CA ALA A 15 -8.74 -13.16 11.54
C ALA A 15 -7.94 -13.27 10.24
N ILE A 16 -7.86 -14.50 9.70
CA ILE A 16 -7.35 -14.74 8.36
C ILE A 16 -8.48 -14.62 7.33
N HIS A 17 -8.17 -14.06 6.16
CA HIS A 17 -9.08 -13.94 5.03
C HIS A 17 -8.37 -14.38 3.74
N PRO A 18 -8.06 -15.69 3.58
CA PRO A 18 -7.32 -16.19 2.42
C PRO A 18 -8.08 -16.02 1.10
N ASP A 19 -9.41 -16.01 1.12
CA ASP A 19 -10.25 -15.96 -0.09
C ASP A 19 -10.59 -14.52 -0.54
N ARG A 20 -10.03 -13.48 0.11
CA ARG A 20 -10.18 -12.10 -0.34
C ARG A 20 -9.37 -11.94 -1.63
N VAL A 21 -10.04 -11.67 -2.75
CA VAL A 21 -9.38 -11.50 -4.07
C VAL A 21 -9.04 -10.03 -4.33
N LEU A 22 -9.95 -9.13 -3.95
CA LEU A 22 -9.77 -7.68 -4.04
C LEU A 22 -10.01 -7.05 -2.67
N PHE A 23 -9.12 -6.17 -2.26
CA PHE A 23 -9.31 -5.26 -1.13
C PHE A 23 -9.85 -3.92 -1.64
N ASP A 24 -10.87 -3.38 -0.96
CA ASP A 24 -11.65 -2.20 -1.37
C ASP A 24 -12.12 -2.19 -2.83
N CYS A 25 -12.38 -3.38 -3.37
CA CYS A 25 -12.75 -3.57 -4.77
C CYS A 25 -11.74 -2.97 -5.77
N LEU A 26 -10.48 -2.77 -5.34
CA LEU A 26 -9.45 -2.08 -6.12
C LEU A 26 -8.13 -2.85 -6.14
N MET A 27 -7.65 -3.25 -4.97
CA MET A 27 -6.30 -3.75 -4.75
C MET A 27 -6.27 -5.28 -4.81
N PRO A 28 -5.50 -5.89 -5.71
CA PRO A 28 -5.40 -7.33 -5.80
C PRO A 28 -4.66 -7.94 -4.60
N THR A 29 -5.25 -8.97 -4.00
CA THR A 29 -4.69 -9.69 -2.86
C THR A 29 -4.41 -11.15 -3.22
N PRO A 30 -3.33 -11.45 -3.97
CA PRO A 30 -3.06 -12.80 -4.50
C PRO A 30 -2.81 -13.86 -3.42
N HIS A 31 -2.54 -13.41 -2.20
CA HIS A 31 -2.35 -14.26 -1.02
C HIS A 31 -3.46 -14.05 0.02
N GLY A 32 -4.59 -13.46 -0.36
CA GLY A 32 -5.60 -12.98 0.59
C GLY A 32 -5.06 -11.90 1.53
N THR A 33 -5.74 -11.70 2.65
CA THR A 33 -5.32 -10.77 3.70
C THR A 33 -5.56 -11.34 5.10
N THR A 34 -5.13 -10.62 6.12
CA THR A 34 -5.53 -10.84 7.52
C THR A 34 -6.03 -9.53 8.09
N TYR A 35 -6.86 -9.59 9.13
CA TYR A 35 -7.25 -8.45 9.96
C TYR A 35 -6.73 -8.75 11.35
N ASN A 36 -5.57 -8.22 11.69
CA ASN A 36 -4.90 -8.53 12.93
C ASN A 36 -5.49 -7.67 14.05
N ALA A 37 -5.79 -8.32 15.17
CA ALA A 37 -6.20 -7.66 16.40
C ALA A 37 -5.35 -8.22 17.54
N TYR A 38 -4.96 -7.37 18.49
CA TYR A 38 -3.99 -7.75 19.52
C TYR A 38 -4.56 -7.61 20.91
N LEU A 39 -4.54 -8.70 21.68
CA LEU A 39 -5.01 -8.73 23.07
C LEU A 39 -3.83 -8.59 24.04
N VAL A 40 -3.81 -7.51 24.80
CA VAL A 40 -2.83 -7.23 25.86
C VAL A 40 -3.49 -7.44 27.23
N VAL A 41 -3.01 -8.41 27.99
CA VAL A 41 -3.53 -8.73 29.32
C VAL A 41 -2.53 -8.24 30.38
N GLY A 42 -2.85 -7.11 31.00
CA GLY A 42 -2.12 -6.62 32.17
C GLY A 42 -2.65 -7.22 33.47
N LYS A 43 -1.99 -6.90 34.60
CA LYS A 43 -2.39 -7.39 35.92
C LYS A 43 -3.70 -6.78 36.42
N GLU A 44 -4.04 -5.58 35.96
CA GLU A 44 -5.19 -4.81 36.43
C GLU A 44 -6.25 -4.61 35.35
N LYS A 45 -5.81 -4.47 34.09
CA LYS A 45 -6.67 -4.14 32.96
C LYS A 45 -6.30 -4.95 31.72
N THR A 46 -7.30 -5.15 30.87
CA THR A 46 -7.14 -5.81 29.56
C THR A 46 -7.49 -4.86 28.44
N ALA A 47 -6.67 -4.83 27.39
CA ALA A 47 -6.90 -4.03 26.19
C ALA A 47 -6.89 -4.90 24.93
N LEU A 48 -7.85 -4.66 24.04
CA LEU A 48 -7.88 -5.19 22.68
C LEU A 48 -7.51 -4.05 21.73
N ILE A 49 -6.46 -4.22 20.94
CA ILE A 49 -5.99 -3.25 19.95
C ILE A 49 -6.54 -3.64 18.58
N ASP A 50 -7.29 -2.73 17.99
CA ASP A 50 -8.15 -2.89 16.82
C ASP A 50 -9.13 -4.08 16.94
N THR A 51 -9.98 -4.22 15.93
CA THR A 51 -10.88 -5.37 15.78
C THR A 51 -10.66 -5.97 14.39
N VAL A 52 -11.70 -6.46 13.74
CA VAL A 52 -11.60 -7.10 12.41
C VAL A 52 -12.74 -6.64 11.51
N ASP A 53 -12.60 -6.91 10.22
CA ASP A 53 -13.67 -6.77 9.23
C ASP A 53 -14.94 -7.49 9.75
N PRO A 54 -16.13 -6.86 9.66
CA PRO A 54 -17.39 -7.43 10.12
C PRO A 54 -17.65 -8.85 9.61
N GLU A 55 -17.21 -9.18 8.39
CA GLU A 55 -17.35 -10.52 7.82
C GLU A 55 -16.61 -11.58 8.66
N LYS A 56 -15.54 -11.18 9.34
CA LYS A 56 -14.71 -12.04 10.17
C LYS A 56 -14.91 -11.85 11.68
N ALA A 57 -15.90 -11.06 12.11
CA ALA A 57 -16.20 -10.82 13.53
C ALA A 57 -16.35 -12.12 14.35
N HIS A 58 -16.96 -13.14 13.76
CA HIS A 58 -17.14 -14.45 14.40
C HIS A 58 -15.82 -15.16 14.74
N ILE A 59 -14.77 -14.97 13.94
CA ILE A 59 -13.42 -15.52 14.19
C ILE A 59 -12.79 -14.80 15.39
N LEU A 60 -12.85 -13.46 15.41
CA LEU A 60 -12.36 -12.66 16.54
C LEU A 60 -13.06 -13.07 17.85
N MET A 61 -14.39 -13.21 17.83
CA MET A 61 -15.16 -13.64 19.01
C MET A 61 -14.76 -15.04 19.51
N SER A 62 -14.52 -15.98 18.58
CA SER A 62 -14.02 -17.32 18.92
C SER A 62 -12.65 -17.22 19.59
N ASN A 63 -11.71 -16.51 18.95
CA ASN A 63 -10.35 -16.37 19.46
C ASN A 63 -10.31 -15.70 20.84
N LEU A 64 -11.10 -14.64 21.06
CA LEU A 64 -11.24 -14.01 22.37
C LEU A 64 -11.78 -14.98 23.42
N SER A 65 -12.76 -15.82 23.06
CA SER A 65 -13.29 -16.85 23.96
C SER A 65 -12.21 -17.88 24.33
N ASP A 66 -11.40 -18.29 23.35
CA ASP A 66 -10.34 -19.27 23.53
C ASP A 66 -9.17 -18.74 24.40
N THR A 67 -9.01 -17.41 24.49
CA THR A 67 -8.04 -16.81 25.43
C THR A 67 -8.44 -16.95 26.90
N GLY A 68 -9.73 -17.21 27.17
CA GLY A 68 -10.27 -17.35 28.52
C GLY A 68 -10.50 -16.01 29.25
N ILE A 69 -10.33 -14.86 28.60
CA ILE A 69 -10.67 -13.58 29.23
C ILE A 69 -12.18 -13.51 29.50
N THR A 70 -12.53 -13.04 30.69
CA THR A 70 -13.92 -12.79 31.09
C THR A 70 -14.25 -11.30 31.12
N LYS A 71 -13.23 -10.45 31.03
CA LYS A 71 -13.33 -9.00 31.12
C LYS A 71 -12.42 -8.33 30.10
N LEU A 72 -12.91 -7.26 29.50
CA LEU A 72 -12.16 -6.34 28.65
C LEU A 72 -12.42 -4.93 29.15
N ASP A 73 -11.37 -4.16 29.44
CA ASP A 73 -11.50 -2.79 29.92
C ASP A 73 -11.44 -1.79 28.75
N TYR A 74 -10.60 -2.07 27.74
CA TYR A 74 -10.32 -1.15 26.66
C TYR A 74 -10.40 -1.80 25.28
N ILE A 75 -10.97 -1.07 24.32
CA ILE A 75 -10.82 -1.33 22.88
C ILE A 75 -10.01 -0.15 22.31
N VAL A 76 -8.74 -0.34 22.00
CA VAL A 76 -7.89 0.68 21.41
C VAL A 76 -8.13 0.68 19.91
N SER A 77 -8.76 1.72 19.37
CA SER A 77 -8.97 1.89 17.92
C SER A 77 -7.86 2.77 17.38
N LEU A 78 -6.93 2.17 16.65
CA LEU A 78 -5.79 2.87 16.05
C LEU A 78 -6.19 3.59 14.75
N HIS A 79 -7.15 3.00 14.05
CA HIS A 79 -7.65 3.45 12.76
C HIS A 79 -9.15 3.12 12.62
N THR A 80 -9.89 3.98 11.94
CA THR A 80 -11.36 3.92 11.81
C THR A 80 -11.83 3.23 10.53
N GLU A 81 -10.93 2.81 9.64
CA GLU A 81 -11.35 1.99 8.49
C GLU A 81 -12.02 0.69 9.00
N GLN A 82 -13.12 0.28 8.33
CA GLN A 82 -14.03 -0.71 8.91
C GLN A 82 -13.48 -2.14 8.92
N ASP A 83 -12.44 -2.41 8.16
CA ASP A 83 -11.71 -3.66 8.20
C ASP A 83 -10.89 -3.85 9.52
N HIS A 84 -10.64 -2.75 10.24
CA HIS A 84 -10.10 -2.76 11.61
C HIS A 84 -11.14 -2.46 12.67
N SER A 85 -12.06 -1.53 12.40
CA SER A 85 -12.95 -0.96 13.42
C SER A 85 -14.40 -1.45 13.32
N GLY A 86 -14.77 -2.10 12.21
CA GLY A 86 -16.15 -2.47 11.91
C GLY A 86 -16.75 -3.47 12.89
N SER A 87 -15.92 -4.21 13.64
CA SER A 87 -16.38 -5.16 14.66
C SER A 87 -16.39 -4.58 16.09
N ILE A 88 -16.09 -3.29 16.29
CA ILE A 88 -16.10 -2.67 17.63
C ILE A 88 -17.46 -2.84 18.32
N GLU A 89 -18.57 -2.65 17.60
CA GLU A 89 -19.90 -2.81 18.18
C GLU A 89 -20.15 -4.26 18.66
N ALA A 90 -19.71 -5.25 17.89
CA ALA A 90 -19.83 -6.66 18.28
C ALA A 90 -19.02 -6.97 19.55
N VAL A 91 -17.81 -6.41 19.67
CA VAL A 91 -16.98 -6.53 20.89
C VAL A 91 -17.66 -5.84 22.08
N LEU A 92 -18.19 -4.61 21.92
CA LEU A 92 -18.88 -3.88 22.98
C LEU A 92 -20.15 -4.59 23.45
N ARG A 93 -20.89 -5.27 22.58
CA ARG A 93 -22.03 -6.11 22.98
C ARG A 93 -21.60 -7.28 23.86
N ARG A 94 -20.43 -7.86 23.61
CA ARG A 94 -19.88 -8.96 24.42
C ARG A 94 -19.28 -8.46 25.74
N PHE A 95 -18.59 -7.32 25.71
CA PHE A 95 -17.93 -6.69 26.85
C PHE A 95 -18.50 -5.28 27.08
N PRO A 96 -19.72 -5.17 27.65
CA PRO A 96 -20.44 -3.90 27.75
C PRO A 96 -19.78 -2.87 28.66
N GLU A 97 -18.87 -3.29 29.55
CA GLU A 97 -18.09 -2.39 30.41
C GLU A 97 -16.88 -1.78 29.71
N ALA A 98 -16.46 -2.31 28.56
CA ALA A 98 -15.33 -1.77 27.82
C ALA A 98 -15.63 -0.36 27.31
N VAL A 99 -14.56 0.43 27.21
CA VAL A 99 -14.57 1.75 26.56
C VAL A 99 -13.57 1.76 25.41
N VAL A 100 -13.86 2.55 24.38
CA VAL A 100 -13.00 2.72 23.22
C VAL A 100 -11.96 3.80 23.52
N VAL A 101 -10.70 3.51 23.24
CA VAL A 101 -9.56 4.45 23.38
C VAL A 101 -9.16 4.87 21.98
N ALA A 102 -9.23 6.16 21.70
CA ALA A 102 -9.08 6.68 20.35
C ALA A 102 -8.44 8.07 20.37
N ASN A 103 -7.70 8.45 19.33
CA ASN A 103 -7.31 9.84 19.19
C ASN A 103 -8.51 10.73 18.83
N ALA A 104 -8.33 12.06 18.79
CA ALA A 104 -9.41 13.00 18.49
C ALA A 104 -10.09 12.75 17.13
N LYS A 105 -9.32 12.41 16.08
CA LYS A 105 -9.87 12.19 14.74
C LYS A 105 -10.52 10.80 14.62
N VAL A 106 -9.95 9.76 15.23
CA VAL A 106 -10.59 8.44 15.34
C VAL A 106 -11.92 8.57 16.09
N LYS A 107 -11.98 9.34 17.18
CA LYS A 107 -13.21 9.59 17.92
C LYS A 107 -14.29 10.22 17.02
N GLU A 108 -13.96 11.31 16.33
CA GLU A 108 -14.87 11.99 15.39
C GLU A 108 -15.38 11.03 14.30
N MET A 109 -14.48 10.26 13.69
CA MET A 109 -14.80 9.34 12.60
C MET A 109 -15.58 8.12 13.09
N ALA A 110 -15.28 7.60 14.28
CA ALA A 110 -16.01 6.45 14.85
C ALA A 110 -17.45 6.83 15.21
N MET A 111 -17.68 8.05 15.71
CA MET A 111 -19.02 8.59 15.91
C MET A 111 -19.77 8.76 14.58
N THR A 112 -19.05 9.13 13.51
CA THR A 112 -19.67 9.40 12.19
C THR A 112 -19.92 8.14 11.36
N HIS A 113 -18.97 7.21 11.33
CA HIS A 113 -18.98 6.02 10.45
C HIS A 113 -19.55 4.79 11.13
N LEU A 114 -19.37 4.66 12.44
CA LEU A 114 -19.80 3.50 13.23
C LEU A 114 -20.91 3.85 14.22
N HIS A 115 -21.28 5.14 14.32
CA HIS A 115 -22.28 5.63 15.28
C HIS A 115 -21.98 5.25 16.73
N LEU A 116 -20.71 5.16 17.09
CA LEU A 116 -20.33 4.90 18.47
C LEU A 116 -20.75 6.08 19.35
N PRO A 117 -21.38 5.83 20.51
CA PRO A 117 -21.79 6.88 21.42
C PRO A 117 -20.56 7.55 22.06
N GLU A 118 -20.60 8.88 22.18
CA GLU A 118 -19.45 9.67 22.62
C GLU A 118 -18.95 9.24 24.02
N GLU A 119 -19.88 8.94 24.93
CA GLU A 119 -19.59 8.50 26.29
C GLU A 119 -18.87 7.15 26.38
N LYS A 120 -18.82 6.38 25.28
CA LYS A 120 -18.05 5.16 25.17
C LYS A 120 -16.62 5.38 24.68
N ILE A 121 -16.24 6.61 24.35
CA ILE A 121 -14.94 6.89 23.75
C ILE A 121 -14.12 7.81 24.67
N ILE A 122 -12.99 7.30 25.14
CA ILE A 122 -11.95 8.10 25.78
C ILE A 122 -10.96 8.60 24.73
N GLN A 123 -10.64 9.89 24.80
CA GLN A 123 -9.73 10.51 23.85
C GLN A 123 -8.28 10.45 24.38
N ILE A 124 -7.34 10.11 23.50
CA ILE A 124 -5.89 10.19 23.75
C ILE A 124 -5.18 11.13 22.75
N ALA A 125 -4.00 11.60 23.12
CA ALA A 125 -3.13 12.49 22.35
C ALA A 125 -1.75 11.86 22.10
N GLU A 126 -0.91 12.54 21.31
CA GLU A 126 0.48 12.13 21.08
C GLU A 126 1.24 12.00 22.41
N GLY A 127 1.86 10.85 22.62
CA GLY A 127 2.69 10.56 23.78
C GLY A 127 1.93 10.12 25.04
N ASP A 128 0.59 10.20 25.03
CA ASP A 128 -0.24 9.71 26.13
C ASP A 128 0.00 8.22 26.38
N LYS A 129 -0.27 7.80 27.62
CA LYS A 129 -0.05 6.43 28.08
C LYS A 129 -1.32 5.83 28.65
N LEU A 130 -1.52 4.55 28.39
CA LEU A 130 -2.56 3.71 28.97
C LEU A 130 -1.90 2.57 29.75
N GLU A 131 -1.99 2.64 31.08
CA GLU A 131 -1.44 1.63 31.98
C GLU A 131 -2.44 0.49 32.20
N LEU A 132 -1.95 -0.75 32.16
CA LEU A 132 -2.76 -1.96 32.30
C LEU A 132 -2.37 -2.82 33.52
N GLY A 133 -1.44 -2.33 34.35
CA GLY A 133 -0.87 -3.07 35.47
C GLY A 133 0.32 -3.92 35.03
N GLY A 134 1.49 -3.31 34.86
CA GLY A 134 2.72 -3.96 34.39
C GLY A 134 2.86 -4.08 32.87
N LYS A 135 1.94 -3.48 32.11
CA LYS A 135 1.98 -3.27 30.67
C LYS A 135 1.50 -1.84 30.41
N THR A 136 2.15 -1.12 29.49
CA THR A 136 1.86 0.28 29.19
C THR A 136 1.86 0.51 27.69
N LEU A 137 0.74 1.00 27.15
CA LEU A 137 0.65 1.44 25.76
C LEU A 137 0.93 2.93 25.68
N GLN A 138 1.91 3.34 24.88
CA GLN A 138 2.17 4.74 24.54
C GLN A 138 1.75 5.04 23.10
N PHE A 139 1.02 6.13 22.88
CA PHE A 139 0.41 6.43 21.59
C PHE A 139 1.24 7.39 20.74
N HIS A 140 1.27 7.13 19.43
CA HIS A 140 2.02 7.90 18.44
C HIS A 140 1.14 8.19 17.23
N MET A 141 0.75 9.43 17.06
CA MET A 141 -0.08 9.89 15.94
C MET A 141 0.70 9.80 14.64
N ILE A 142 0.08 9.20 13.62
CA ILE A 142 0.63 9.04 12.27
C ILE A 142 -0.39 9.45 11.19
N PRO A 143 -0.93 10.68 11.24
CA PRO A 143 -1.96 11.11 10.28
C PRO A 143 -1.46 10.98 8.84
N PHE A 144 -2.37 10.58 7.94
CA PHE A 144 -2.12 10.30 6.53
C PHE A 144 -1.16 9.12 6.27
N ALA A 145 -1.12 8.15 7.18
CA ALA A 145 -0.54 6.82 6.93
C ALA A 145 -1.59 5.73 7.22
N HIS A 146 -2.67 5.60 6.43
CA HIS A 146 -2.97 6.32 5.17
C HIS A 146 -4.14 7.31 5.28
N TRP A 147 -4.98 7.21 6.31
CA TRP A 147 -6.04 8.18 6.60
C TRP A 147 -5.61 9.23 7.64
N PRO A 148 -6.33 10.37 7.75
CA PRO A 148 -6.01 11.44 8.70
C PRO A 148 -6.04 11.05 10.19
N ASP A 149 -6.65 9.91 10.54
CA ASP A 149 -6.89 9.46 11.91
C ASP A 149 -5.84 8.49 12.44
N ASN A 150 -4.97 7.95 11.59
CA ASN A 150 -4.15 6.79 11.95
C ASN A 150 -3.18 7.04 13.14
N THR A 151 -3.02 6.03 13.99
CA THR A 151 -2.22 6.04 15.23
C THR A 151 -1.44 4.73 15.38
N MET A 152 -0.22 4.78 15.92
CA MET A 152 0.50 3.60 16.40
C MET A 152 0.44 3.52 17.93
N ALA A 153 0.54 2.32 18.48
CA ALA A 153 0.69 2.10 19.92
C ALA A 153 1.97 1.30 20.21
N HIS A 154 2.81 1.80 21.11
CA HIS A 154 4.03 1.13 21.57
C HIS A 154 3.78 0.50 22.93
N LEU A 155 3.90 -0.83 23.01
CA LEU A 155 3.90 -1.55 24.27
C LEU A 155 5.31 -1.52 24.87
N ILE A 156 5.50 -0.70 25.89
CA ILE A 156 6.83 -0.31 26.38
C ILE A 156 7.61 -1.51 26.92
N GLU A 157 7.00 -2.29 27.81
CA GLU A 157 7.66 -3.37 28.55
C GLU A 157 8.08 -4.52 27.63
N ASP A 158 7.28 -4.80 26.61
CA ASP A 158 7.60 -5.81 25.58
C ASP A 158 8.37 -5.22 24.41
N ASN A 159 8.51 -3.90 24.30
CA ASN A 159 9.07 -3.20 23.16
C ASN A 159 8.49 -3.64 21.79
N ILE A 160 7.16 -3.74 21.70
CA ILE A 160 6.42 -4.10 20.47
C ILE A 160 5.66 -2.87 19.98
N LEU A 161 5.76 -2.57 18.68
CA LEU A 161 5.02 -1.48 18.05
C LEU A 161 3.84 -2.04 17.25
N PHE A 162 2.63 -1.70 17.66
CA PHE A 162 1.41 -1.90 16.87
C PHE A 162 1.28 -0.74 15.90
N SER A 163 1.48 -1.01 14.61
CA SER A 163 1.72 0.03 13.61
C SER A 163 0.50 0.39 12.77
N SER A 164 -0.67 -0.15 13.11
CA SER A 164 -1.85 -0.11 12.24
C SER A 164 -1.48 -0.61 10.84
N ASP A 165 -1.94 0.05 9.78
CA ASP A 165 -1.61 -0.24 8.38
C ASP A 165 -0.15 -0.05 8.02
N LEU A 166 0.55 0.86 8.71
CA LEU A 166 1.93 1.15 8.37
C LEU A 166 2.76 -0.12 8.56
N PHE A 167 3.59 -0.45 7.57
CA PHE A 167 4.38 -1.69 7.53
C PHE A 167 3.56 -2.97 7.33
N GLY A 168 2.27 -2.87 6.99
CA GLY A 168 1.40 -4.00 6.68
C GLY A 168 1.68 -4.66 5.33
N SER A 169 0.99 -5.78 5.11
CA SER A 169 0.96 -6.48 3.82
C SER A 169 -0.33 -7.32 3.68
N HIS A 170 -0.93 -7.34 2.49
CA HIS A 170 -1.97 -8.33 2.17
C HIS A 170 -1.32 -9.69 1.88
N TYR A 171 -1.06 -10.43 2.94
CA TYR A 171 -0.39 -11.73 2.88
C TYR A 171 -0.94 -12.68 3.95
N SER A 172 -1.94 -13.48 3.57
CA SER A 172 -2.50 -14.53 4.42
C SER A 172 -1.74 -15.83 4.24
N THR A 173 -1.05 -16.29 5.28
CA THR A 173 -0.41 -17.62 5.27
C THR A 173 -1.29 -18.64 6.01
N PRO A 174 -1.41 -19.89 5.52
CA PRO A 174 -2.13 -20.96 6.22
C PRO A 174 -1.63 -21.20 7.66
N ASN A 175 -0.35 -20.91 7.94
CA ASN A 175 0.31 -21.22 9.21
C ASN A 175 0.31 -20.06 10.23
N LYS A 176 -0.55 -19.04 10.09
CA LYS A 176 -0.71 -17.89 11.03
C LYS A 176 0.61 -17.35 11.62
N ALA A 177 1.12 -16.27 11.03
CA ALA A 177 1.98 -15.29 11.69
C ALA A 177 3.28 -15.82 12.36
N PHE A 178 4.07 -16.62 11.64
CA PHE A 178 5.52 -16.61 11.84
C PHE A 178 6.18 -16.00 10.61
N SER A 179 6.49 -14.71 10.67
CA SER A 179 7.32 -14.09 9.63
C SER A 179 8.71 -14.68 9.68
N THR A 180 9.20 -15.11 8.51
CA THR A 180 10.60 -15.44 8.26
C THR A 180 11.27 -14.37 7.39
N SER A 181 10.68 -13.17 7.30
CA SER A 181 11.12 -12.13 6.36
C SER A 181 11.22 -12.67 4.92
N SER A 182 10.28 -13.53 4.53
CA SER A 182 10.30 -14.21 3.24
C SER A 182 10.25 -13.20 2.09
N SER A 183 10.86 -13.55 0.96
CA SER A 183 10.81 -12.71 -0.24
C SER A 183 9.38 -12.41 -0.70
N ASP A 184 8.45 -13.35 -0.50
CA ASP A 184 7.04 -13.17 -0.84
C ASP A 184 6.34 -12.16 0.07
N GLN A 185 6.60 -12.20 1.38
CA GLN A 185 6.05 -11.20 2.32
C GLN A 185 6.61 -9.80 2.00
N VAL A 186 7.91 -9.68 1.74
CA VAL A 186 8.53 -8.40 1.38
C VAL A 186 7.95 -7.86 0.05
N ARG A 187 7.69 -8.74 -0.92
CA ARG A 187 7.00 -8.36 -2.16
C ARG A 187 5.57 -7.90 -1.89
N ALA A 188 4.80 -8.63 -1.09
CA ALA A 188 3.44 -8.25 -0.71
C ALA A 188 3.40 -6.91 0.04
N ALA A 189 4.36 -6.66 0.93
CA ALA A 189 4.50 -5.38 1.63
C ALA A 189 4.86 -4.23 0.68
N LYS A 190 5.66 -4.49 -0.36
CA LYS A 190 5.93 -3.49 -1.41
C LYS A 190 4.67 -3.18 -2.23
N HIS A 191 3.88 -4.19 -2.58
CA HIS A 191 2.59 -4.00 -3.27
C HIS A 191 1.64 -3.16 -2.41
N TYR A 192 1.50 -3.52 -1.13
CA TYR A 192 0.72 -2.78 -0.14
C TYR A 192 1.17 -1.32 -0.02
N TYR A 193 2.49 -1.07 0.07
CA TYR A 193 3.03 0.29 0.02
C TYR A 193 2.63 1.03 -1.26
N ALA A 194 2.70 0.35 -2.41
CA ALA A 194 2.48 0.97 -3.70
C ALA A 194 1.04 1.48 -3.86
N GLU A 195 0.06 0.71 -3.40
CA GLU A 195 -1.36 1.03 -3.63
C GLU A 195 -1.98 1.89 -2.54
N ILE A 196 -1.37 1.94 -1.35
CA ILE A 196 -1.95 2.63 -0.18
C ILE A 196 -1.07 3.80 0.28
N MET A 197 0.22 3.56 0.45
CA MET A 197 1.13 4.47 1.17
C MET A 197 1.89 5.43 0.24
N MET A 198 2.03 5.09 -1.04
CA MET A 198 2.81 5.87 -2.02
C MET A 198 2.39 7.36 -2.11
N PRO A 199 1.10 7.73 -2.13
CA PRO A 199 0.68 9.14 -2.17
C PRO A 199 1.18 9.97 -0.99
N TYR A 200 1.47 9.31 0.13
CA TYR A 200 1.81 9.93 1.41
C TYR A 200 3.29 9.78 1.77
N ARG A 201 4.16 9.50 0.79
CA ARG A 201 5.59 9.20 1.00
C ARG A 201 6.32 10.13 1.99
N THR A 202 6.04 11.44 1.99
CA THR A 202 6.69 12.41 2.89
C THR A 202 6.27 12.22 4.35
N HIS A 203 5.02 11.82 4.62
CA HIS A 203 4.58 11.44 5.96
C HIS A 203 5.22 10.11 6.37
N VAL A 204 5.18 9.13 5.47
CA VAL A 204 5.78 7.81 5.68
C VAL A 204 7.27 7.90 6.05
N GLN A 205 8.06 8.75 5.37
CA GLN A 205 9.47 8.99 5.72
C GLN A 205 9.66 9.43 7.18
N LYS A 206 8.78 10.32 7.68
CA LYS A 206 8.84 10.79 9.07
C LYS A 206 8.49 9.67 10.05
N TYR A 207 7.50 8.84 9.70
CA TYR A 207 7.06 7.75 10.57
C TYR A 207 8.06 6.60 10.60
N VAL A 208 8.75 6.32 9.49
CA VAL A 208 9.91 5.43 9.46
C VAL A 208 10.99 5.92 10.40
N ALA A 209 11.36 7.21 10.33
CA ALA A 209 12.36 7.79 11.24
C ALA A 209 11.91 7.75 12.72
N LYS A 210 10.62 7.98 12.99
CA LYS A 210 10.03 7.85 14.33
C LYS A 210 10.12 6.40 14.83
N THR A 211 9.77 5.42 14.01
CA THR A 211 9.88 4.00 14.36
C THR A 211 11.33 3.59 14.60
N ARG A 212 12.30 4.12 13.83
CA ARG A 212 13.74 3.94 14.10
C ARG A 212 14.16 4.48 15.47
N GLN A 213 13.60 5.60 15.92
CA GLN A 213 13.86 6.17 17.25
C GLN A 213 13.24 5.34 18.37
N ILE A 214 12.02 4.82 18.16
CA ILE A 214 11.36 3.89 19.10
C ILE A 214 12.18 2.60 19.23
N ALA A 215 12.83 2.17 18.13
CA ALA A 215 13.63 0.95 18.05
C ALA A 215 12.88 -0.29 18.59
N PRO A 216 11.67 -0.58 18.08
CA PRO A 216 10.90 -1.71 18.55
C PRO A 216 11.63 -3.02 18.22
N ARG A 217 11.49 -4.04 19.06
CA ARG A 217 12.00 -5.38 18.73
C ARG A 217 11.12 -6.10 17.72
N GLN A 218 9.84 -5.72 17.61
CA GLN A 218 8.87 -6.28 16.66
C GLN A 218 7.90 -5.20 16.20
N ILE A 219 7.45 -5.30 14.95
CA ILE A 219 6.39 -4.47 14.39
C ILE A 219 5.19 -5.38 14.08
N ALA A 220 4.05 -5.06 14.67
CA ALA A 220 2.81 -5.81 14.60
C ALA A 220 1.75 -4.98 13.83
N PRO A 221 1.65 -5.16 12.49
CA PRO A 221 0.72 -4.38 11.66
C PRO A 221 -0.70 -4.93 11.70
N SER A 222 -1.70 -4.15 11.27
CA SER A 222 -3.09 -4.61 11.18
C SER A 222 -3.34 -5.60 10.03
N HIS A 223 -2.37 -5.75 9.10
CA HIS A 223 -2.44 -6.71 7.99
C HIS A 223 -1.15 -7.50 7.79
N GLY A 224 -1.32 -8.80 7.57
CA GLY A 224 -0.24 -9.72 7.23
C GLY A 224 0.60 -10.15 8.43
N PRO A 225 1.74 -10.82 8.22
CA PRO A 225 2.55 -11.33 9.32
C PRO A 225 3.28 -10.23 10.10
N ILE A 226 3.47 -10.49 11.40
CA ILE A 226 4.27 -9.65 12.31
C ILE A 226 5.74 -9.66 11.89
N TRP A 227 6.40 -8.51 11.86
CA TRP A 227 7.83 -8.40 11.60
C TRP A 227 8.63 -8.64 12.88
N PHE A 228 9.20 -9.85 13.01
CA PHE A 228 10.12 -10.19 14.09
C PHE A 228 11.51 -9.60 13.91
N ASP A 229 11.86 -9.23 12.67
CA ASP A 229 13.02 -8.43 12.33
C ASP A 229 12.55 -7.12 11.66
N PRO A 230 12.36 -6.04 12.45
CA PRO A 230 11.97 -4.74 11.94
C PRO A 230 12.91 -4.15 10.89
N GLU A 231 14.18 -4.56 10.84
CA GLU A 231 15.16 -4.02 9.88
C GLU A 231 14.69 -4.24 8.44
N VAL A 232 14.14 -5.42 8.14
CA VAL A 232 13.73 -5.79 6.79
C VAL A 232 12.71 -4.81 6.22
N ILE A 233 11.65 -4.53 6.99
CA ILE A 233 10.55 -3.68 6.53
C ILE A 233 10.91 -2.20 6.59
N LEU A 234 11.65 -1.76 7.62
CA LEU A 234 12.09 -0.38 7.74
C LEU A 234 13.05 0.01 6.61
N SER A 235 14.07 -0.82 6.32
CA SER A 235 14.94 -0.65 5.16
C SER A 235 14.16 -0.62 3.84
N GLY A 236 13.10 -1.44 3.73
CA GLY A 236 12.19 -1.43 2.58
C GLY A 236 11.52 -0.07 2.41
N TYR A 237 10.82 0.39 3.45
CA TYR A 237 10.09 1.66 3.44
C TYR A 237 11.01 2.89 3.29
N GLU A 238 12.24 2.88 3.84
CA GLU A 238 13.25 3.93 3.61
C GLU A 238 13.55 4.09 2.11
N ARG A 239 13.72 2.97 1.39
CA ARG A 239 13.94 2.99 -0.06
C ARG A 239 12.68 3.37 -0.83
N TRP A 240 11.53 2.80 -0.48
CA TRP A 240 10.29 3.00 -1.22
C TRP A 240 9.78 4.44 -1.08
N ALA A 241 9.76 4.99 0.14
CA ALA A 241 9.35 6.37 0.39
C ALA A 241 10.43 7.41 0.10
N GLY A 242 11.71 7.03 0.10
CA GLY A 242 12.85 7.87 -0.26
C GLY A 242 12.79 8.44 -1.69
N ASP A 243 13.67 9.39 -2.02
CA ASP A 243 13.75 9.98 -3.37
C ASP A 243 14.48 9.13 -4.40
N SER A 244 15.09 8.03 -3.95
CA SER A 244 15.93 7.17 -4.77
C SER A 244 15.10 6.33 -5.75
N VAL A 245 15.57 6.22 -6.98
CA VAL A 245 14.95 5.41 -8.05
C VAL A 245 15.97 4.46 -8.64
N LYS A 246 15.52 3.37 -9.26
CA LYS A 246 16.37 2.45 -10.03
C LYS A 246 16.43 2.90 -11.48
N ARG A 247 17.37 2.34 -12.25
CA ARG A 247 17.44 2.48 -13.71
C ARG A 247 16.32 1.68 -14.41
N LEU A 248 15.09 1.89 -13.97
CA LEU A 248 13.90 1.16 -14.37
C LEU A 248 12.95 2.10 -15.12
N VAL A 249 12.53 1.66 -16.31
CA VAL A 249 11.46 2.28 -17.09
C VAL A 249 10.28 1.33 -17.15
N THR A 250 9.10 1.80 -16.76
CA THR A 250 7.87 1.01 -16.84
C THR A 250 7.00 1.52 -17.99
N ILE A 251 6.52 0.59 -18.83
CA ILE A 251 5.75 0.89 -20.04
C ILE A 251 4.39 0.17 -19.96
N PRO A 252 3.35 0.78 -19.36
CA PRO A 252 1.99 0.27 -19.47
C PRO A 252 1.46 0.51 -20.90
N TYR A 253 0.97 -0.54 -21.54
CA TYR A 253 0.52 -0.43 -22.92
C TYR A 253 -0.71 -1.27 -23.28
N ILE A 254 -1.40 -0.82 -24.32
CA ILE A 254 -2.38 -1.60 -25.08
C ILE A 254 -2.15 -1.35 -26.57
N SER A 255 -2.20 -2.42 -27.36
CA SER A 255 -2.11 -2.37 -28.81
C SER A 255 -3.27 -3.13 -29.46
N MET A 256 -4.18 -2.42 -30.13
CA MET A 256 -5.35 -3.06 -30.78
C MET A 256 -4.97 -3.79 -32.08
N HIS A 257 -4.02 -3.23 -32.84
CA HIS A 257 -3.62 -3.72 -34.17
C HIS A 257 -2.08 -3.66 -34.33
N ASP A 258 -1.36 -4.09 -33.29
CA ASP A 258 0.12 -4.21 -33.25
C ASP A 258 0.99 -2.97 -33.43
N SER A 259 0.50 -1.86 -34.00
CA SER A 259 1.33 -0.66 -34.16
C SER A 259 1.96 -0.17 -32.87
N THR A 260 1.17 -0.06 -31.78
CA THR A 260 1.70 0.36 -30.48
C THR A 260 2.65 -0.69 -29.90
N ARG A 261 2.38 -1.99 -30.09
CA ARG A 261 3.26 -3.08 -29.66
C ARG A 261 4.63 -2.99 -30.33
N VAL A 262 4.68 -2.78 -31.64
CA VAL A 262 5.95 -2.58 -32.39
C VAL A 262 6.74 -1.39 -31.83
N MET A 263 6.06 -0.30 -31.48
CA MET A 263 6.72 0.86 -30.88
C MET A 263 7.26 0.57 -29.47
N VAL A 264 6.49 -0.13 -28.64
CA VAL A 264 6.90 -0.57 -27.29
C VAL A 264 8.11 -1.49 -27.36
N ASP A 265 8.08 -2.51 -28.23
CA ASP A 265 9.17 -3.47 -28.41
C ASP A 265 10.46 -2.75 -28.83
N ARG A 266 10.37 -1.82 -29.79
CA ARG A 266 11.52 -1.04 -30.24
C ARG A 266 12.10 -0.18 -29.11
N LEU A 267 11.26 0.58 -28.42
CA LEU A 267 11.70 1.44 -27.32
C LEU A 267 12.33 0.62 -26.18
N ALA A 268 11.71 -0.50 -25.81
CA ALA A 268 12.20 -1.38 -24.76
C ALA A 268 13.59 -1.94 -25.08
N VAL A 269 13.79 -2.45 -26.31
CA VAL A 269 15.11 -2.95 -26.76
C VAL A 269 16.16 -1.83 -26.71
N LYS A 270 15.84 -0.62 -27.17
CA LYS A 270 16.80 0.50 -27.19
C LYS A 270 17.14 1.07 -25.81
N LEU A 271 16.21 1.03 -24.87
CA LEU A 271 16.49 1.34 -23.47
C LEU A 271 17.34 0.23 -22.82
N ALA A 272 17.05 -1.03 -23.11
CA ALA A 272 17.80 -2.17 -22.59
C ALA A 272 19.25 -2.23 -23.13
N GLU A 273 19.48 -1.93 -24.41
CA GLU A 273 20.82 -1.79 -25.02
C GLU A 273 21.68 -0.75 -24.29
N GLN A 274 21.04 0.21 -23.62
CA GLN A 274 21.71 1.23 -22.81
C GLN A 274 21.94 0.82 -21.35
N GLY A 275 21.55 -0.40 -20.96
CA GLY A 275 21.70 -0.92 -19.61
C GLY A 275 20.62 -0.45 -18.63
N LEU A 276 19.43 -0.13 -19.12
CA LEU A 276 18.25 0.13 -18.29
C LEU A 276 17.38 -1.14 -18.20
N SER A 277 16.79 -1.38 -17.04
CA SER A 277 15.71 -2.36 -16.91
C SER A 277 14.43 -1.78 -17.48
N VAL A 278 13.70 -2.57 -18.26
CA VAL A 278 12.42 -2.16 -18.83
C VAL A 278 11.36 -3.19 -18.47
N VAL A 279 10.23 -2.72 -17.94
CA VAL A 279 9.06 -3.56 -17.65
C VAL A 279 7.91 -3.11 -18.54
N CYS A 280 7.57 -3.93 -19.53
CA CYS A 280 6.42 -3.72 -20.40
C CYS A 280 5.20 -4.45 -19.83
N ARG A 281 4.11 -3.72 -19.58
CA ARG A 281 2.85 -4.27 -19.03
C ARG A 281 1.78 -4.20 -20.10
N ASN A 282 1.43 -5.33 -20.70
CA ASN A 282 0.34 -5.41 -21.66
C ASN A 282 -1.00 -5.48 -20.91
N LEU A 283 -1.67 -4.35 -20.76
CA LEU A 283 -2.92 -4.24 -19.99
C LEU A 283 -4.12 -4.89 -20.72
N GLY A 284 -3.95 -5.33 -21.96
CA GLY A 284 -5.02 -5.95 -22.77
C GLY A 284 -4.86 -7.45 -23.00
N GLU A 285 -3.78 -8.07 -22.51
CA GLU A 285 -3.48 -9.50 -22.76
C GLU A 285 -3.93 -10.42 -21.61
N SER A 286 -3.92 -9.93 -20.38
CA SER A 286 -4.29 -10.71 -19.21
C SER A 286 -5.79 -11.01 -19.18
N THR A 287 -6.14 -12.27 -18.89
CA THR A 287 -7.52 -12.72 -18.72
C THR A 287 -8.06 -12.53 -17.31
N GLU A 288 -7.25 -12.05 -16.36
CA GLU A 288 -7.68 -11.85 -14.98
C GLU A 288 -8.58 -10.61 -14.84
N SER A 289 -7.96 -9.43 -14.74
CA SER A 289 -8.66 -8.15 -14.66
C SER A 289 -7.70 -7.01 -14.93
N LEU A 290 -8.22 -5.93 -15.51
CA LEU A 290 -7.50 -4.66 -15.68
C LEU A 290 -7.03 -4.09 -14.32
N SER A 291 -7.78 -4.30 -13.23
CA SER A 291 -7.39 -3.86 -11.89
C SER A 291 -6.11 -4.54 -11.41
N VAL A 292 -5.99 -5.86 -11.64
CA VAL A 292 -4.81 -6.64 -11.23
C VAL A 292 -3.57 -6.18 -11.99
N GLU A 293 -3.66 -6.06 -13.32
CA GLU A 293 -2.53 -5.59 -14.13
C GLU A 293 -2.15 -4.15 -13.81
N THR A 294 -3.13 -3.31 -13.50
CA THR A 294 -2.87 -1.94 -13.04
C THR A 294 -2.15 -1.95 -11.70
N GLY A 295 -2.55 -2.79 -10.74
CA GLY A 295 -1.86 -2.90 -9.45
C GLY A 295 -0.40 -3.34 -9.57
N HIS A 296 -0.13 -4.30 -10.46
CA HIS A 296 1.25 -4.68 -10.78
C HIS A 296 2.04 -3.52 -11.41
N PHE A 297 1.42 -2.78 -12.33
CA PHE A 297 2.02 -1.57 -12.90
C PHE A 297 2.32 -0.52 -11.83
N ILE A 298 1.41 -0.24 -10.90
CA ILE A 298 1.61 0.69 -9.78
C ILE A 298 2.78 0.23 -8.90
N THR A 299 2.90 -1.07 -8.63
CA THR A 299 4.03 -1.63 -7.88
C THR A 299 5.38 -1.37 -8.55
N ASP A 300 5.46 -1.50 -9.88
CA ASP A 300 6.70 -1.23 -10.61
C ASP A 300 7.13 0.24 -10.46
N LEU A 301 6.17 1.17 -10.39
CA LEU A 301 6.42 2.60 -10.25
C LEU A 301 7.11 2.99 -8.93
N VAL A 302 7.07 2.13 -7.90
CA VAL A 302 7.77 2.37 -6.63
C VAL A 302 9.28 2.57 -6.86
N ASP A 303 9.86 1.81 -7.79
CA ASP A 303 11.29 1.84 -8.08
C ASP A 303 11.62 2.59 -9.39
N ALA A 304 10.62 2.84 -10.26
CA ALA A 304 10.87 3.36 -11.59
C ALA A 304 11.44 4.79 -11.60
N ALA A 305 12.44 5.03 -12.46
CA ALA A 305 12.89 6.37 -12.78
C ALA A 305 11.97 7.04 -13.81
N ALA A 306 11.31 6.27 -14.66
CA ALA A 306 10.43 6.79 -15.68
C ALA A 306 9.21 5.88 -15.94
N VAL A 307 8.12 6.50 -16.36
CA VAL A 307 6.97 5.81 -16.94
C VAL A 307 6.74 6.31 -18.36
N VAL A 308 6.53 5.40 -19.31
CA VAL A 308 6.15 5.76 -20.69
C VAL A 308 4.80 5.12 -20.99
N PHE A 309 3.75 5.94 -21.03
CA PHE A 309 2.42 5.44 -21.41
C PHE A 309 2.39 5.13 -22.90
N ALA A 310 1.87 3.96 -23.26
CA ALA A 310 1.79 3.54 -24.66
C ALA A 310 0.35 3.16 -25.02
N SER A 311 -0.25 3.82 -26.00
CA SER A 311 -1.68 3.61 -26.29
C SER A 311 -2.04 3.63 -27.77
N SER A 312 -2.96 2.75 -28.16
CA SER A 312 -3.74 2.91 -29.38
C SER A 312 -4.82 3.98 -29.17
N THR A 313 -5.09 4.80 -30.19
CA THR A 313 -6.17 5.79 -30.14
C THR A 313 -7.54 5.14 -30.28
N VAL A 314 -8.43 5.40 -29.33
CA VAL A 314 -9.85 4.99 -29.34
C VAL A 314 -10.70 6.24 -29.19
N LEU A 315 -11.62 6.48 -30.14
CA LEU A 315 -12.53 7.63 -30.13
C LEU A 315 -11.85 8.99 -29.89
N GLY A 316 -10.63 9.15 -30.43
CA GLY A 316 -9.81 10.36 -30.28
C GLY A 316 -8.98 10.44 -28.99
N GLY A 317 -9.20 9.57 -28.00
CA GLY A 317 -8.42 9.50 -26.76
C GLY A 317 -7.54 8.25 -26.65
N PRO A 318 -6.86 8.03 -25.52
CA PRO A 318 -6.16 6.78 -25.25
C PRO A 318 -7.16 5.63 -25.08
N HIS A 319 -6.71 4.41 -25.31
CA HIS A 319 -7.48 3.23 -24.98
C HIS A 319 -7.93 3.28 -23.50
N PRO A 320 -9.20 2.96 -23.16
CA PRO A 320 -9.74 3.09 -21.81
C PRO A 320 -8.89 2.40 -20.72
N GLY A 321 -8.33 1.22 -21.00
CA GLY A 321 -7.43 0.54 -20.06
C GLY A 321 -6.16 1.32 -19.72
N VAL A 322 -5.55 2.00 -20.69
CA VAL A 322 -4.38 2.88 -20.45
C VAL A 322 -4.82 4.15 -19.73
N ALA A 323 -6.00 4.69 -20.05
CA ALA A 323 -6.57 5.84 -19.35
C ALA A 323 -6.82 5.54 -17.87
N TYR A 324 -7.36 4.35 -17.56
CA TYR A 324 -7.56 3.86 -16.20
C TYR A 324 -6.22 3.72 -15.45
N ALA A 325 -5.22 3.06 -16.05
CA ALA A 325 -3.90 2.94 -15.43
C ALA A 325 -3.24 4.31 -15.18
N ALA A 326 -3.38 5.25 -16.12
CA ALA A 326 -2.89 6.62 -15.95
C ALA A 326 -3.59 7.36 -14.81
N LEU A 327 -4.92 7.20 -14.68
CA LEU A 327 -5.72 7.78 -13.60
C LEU A 327 -5.27 7.23 -12.23
N VAL A 328 -5.09 5.92 -12.11
CA VAL A 328 -4.64 5.28 -10.86
C VAL A 328 -3.21 5.73 -10.53
N ALA A 329 -2.28 5.72 -11.49
CA ALA A 329 -0.92 6.21 -11.27
C ALA A 329 -0.88 7.68 -10.82
N ASN A 330 -1.77 8.51 -11.36
CA ASN A 330 -1.88 9.90 -10.95
C ASN A 330 -2.35 10.07 -9.50
N ALA A 331 -3.27 9.22 -9.05
CA ALA A 331 -3.70 9.19 -7.65
C ALA A 331 -2.55 8.75 -6.72
N MET A 332 -1.74 7.78 -7.16
CA MET A 332 -0.61 7.23 -6.41
C MET A 332 0.59 8.17 -6.28
N ARG A 333 0.70 9.19 -7.16
CA ARG A 333 1.76 10.21 -7.14
C ARG A 333 3.18 9.62 -7.07
N PRO A 334 3.54 8.72 -7.99
CA PRO A 334 4.85 8.08 -8.01
C PRO A 334 5.98 9.09 -8.12
N LYS A 335 7.14 8.75 -7.57
CA LYS A 335 8.34 9.58 -7.53
C LYS A 335 9.20 9.56 -8.81
N VAL A 336 8.64 8.99 -9.89
CA VAL A 336 9.25 8.96 -11.23
C VAL A 336 9.73 10.36 -11.63
N LYS A 337 10.84 10.41 -12.36
CA LYS A 337 11.46 11.66 -12.80
C LYS A 337 11.04 12.07 -14.20
N TYR A 338 10.65 11.09 -15.02
CA TYR A 338 10.25 11.30 -16.41
C TYR A 338 8.91 10.62 -16.72
N VAL A 339 8.06 11.31 -17.46
CA VAL A 339 6.80 10.78 -18.02
C VAL A 339 6.87 10.94 -19.53
N GLY A 340 6.82 9.82 -20.25
CA GLY A 340 6.77 9.77 -21.70
C GLY A 340 5.41 9.30 -22.22
N LEU A 341 5.20 9.52 -23.52
CA LEU A 341 4.04 9.03 -24.25
C LEU A 341 4.46 8.53 -25.63
N ILE A 342 4.08 7.30 -25.96
CA ILE A 342 4.13 6.79 -27.33
C ILE A 342 2.75 6.28 -27.75
N GLY A 343 2.41 6.32 -29.03
CA GLY A 343 1.10 5.82 -29.44
C GLY A 343 0.86 5.77 -30.93
N SER A 344 -0.19 5.04 -31.31
CA SER A 344 -0.63 4.92 -32.71
C SER A 344 -2.05 5.44 -32.88
N PHE A 345 -2.33 6.02 -34.05
CA PHE A 345 -3.64 6.55 -34.43
C PHE A 345 -3.94 6.34 -35.92
N GLY A 346 -5.22 6.36 -36.30
CA GLY A 346 -5.64 6.16 -37.70
C GLY A 346 -5.78 7.46 -38.51
N TRP A 347 -6.44 8.47 -37.96
CA TRP A 347 -6.75 9.73 -38.66
C TRP A 347 -6.41 10.97 -37.83
N GLY A 348 -6.96 11.06 -36.60
CA GLY A 348 -6.69 12.14 -35.65
C GLY A 348 -6.71 11.62 -34.21
N THR A 349 -6.00 12.31 -33.32
CA THR A 349 -5.86 11.91 -31.92
C THR A 349 -5.68 13.11 -31.00
N GLN A 350 -6.14 12.98 -29.77
CA GLN A 350 -5.98 13.88 -28.62
C GLN A 350 -5.35 13.13 -27.44
N ILE A 351 -4.71 11.96 -27.69
CA ILE A 351 -4.08 11.14 -26.64
C ILE A 351 -3.20 11.98 -25.72
N THR A 352 -2.34 12.86 -26.27
CA THR A 352 -1.44 13.70 -25.49
C THR A 352 -2.19 14.57 -24.49
N ASN A 353 -3.22 15.28 -24.95
CA ASN A 353 -4.00 16.19 -24.11
C ASN A 353 -4.75 15.44 -23.00
N VAL A 354 -5.34 14.28 -23.33
CA VAL A 354 -6.07 13.46 -22.35
C VAL A 354 -5.12 12.84 -21.33
N LEU A 355 -4.00 12.24 -21.74
CA LEU A 355 -3.05 11.65 -20.79
C LEU A 355 -2.36 12.72 -19.93
N GLN A 356 -2.10 13.91 -20.48
CA GLN A 356 -1.59 15.02 -19.69
C GLN A 356 -2.57 15.46 -18.61
N SER A 357 -3.87 15.55 -18.92
CA SER A 357 -4.88 15.89 -17.91
C SER A 357 -5.03 14.79 -16.86
N LEU A 358 -5.01 13.52 -17.27
CA LEU A 358 -5.13 12.37 -16.37
C LEU A 358 -3.94 12.23 -15.43
N THR A 359 -2.76 12.74 -15.78
CA THR A 359 -1.50 12.58 -15.02
C THR A 359 -0.98 13.86 -14.39
N GLY A 360 -1.83 14.88 -14.21
CA GLY A 360 -1.42 16.22 -13.77
C GLY A 360 -0.76 16.31 -12.38
N ASN A 361 -1.01 15.35 -11.49
CA ASN A 361 -0.40 15.31 -10.16
C ASN A 361 0.98 14.64 -10.14
N ILE A 362 1.39 13.98 -11.22
CA ILE A 362 2.72 13.37 -11.34
C ILE A 362 3.74 14.48 -11.60
N LYS A 363 4.56 14.77 -10.58
CA LYS A 363 5.60 15.82 -10.61
C LYS A 363 6.88 15.29 -11.27
N ALA A 364 6.83 15.13 -12.57
CA ALA A 364 7.92 14.64 -13.40
C ALA A 364 8.13 15.52 -14.63
N GLU A 365 9.32 15.47 -15.22
CA GLU A 365 9.57 16.07 -16.53
C GLU A 365 8.79 15.29 -17.60
N ARG A 366 8.07 15.99 -18.46
CA ARG A 366 7.31 15.38 -19.56
C ARG A 366 8.16 15.39 -20.82
N LEU A 367 8.36 14.21 -21.39
CA LEU A 367 9.09 14.02 -22.64
C LEU A 367 8.17 14.32 -23.83
N ASP A 368 8.77 14.69 -24.96
CA ASP A 368 8.04 14.88 -26.20
C ASP A 368 7.37 13.56 -26.65
N PRO A 369 6.08 13.58 -27.02
CA PRO A 369 5.37 12.37 -27.39
C PRO A 369 5.77 11.88 -28.79
N VAL A 370 5.88 10.56 -28.96
CA VAL A 370 6.07 9.93 -30.28
C VAL A 370 4.75 9.32 -30.73
N LEU A 371 4.05 9.98 -31.66
CA LEU A 371 2.76 9.54 -32.19
C LEU A 371 2.87 9.14 -33.65
N VAL A 372 2.42 7.92 -33.97
CA VAL A 372 2.54 7.33 -35.30
C VAL A 372 1.18 7.14 -35.94
N LYS A 373 1.04 7.54 -37.21
CA LYS A 373 -0.17 7.29 -37.99
C LYS A 373 -0.10 5.91 -38.63
N GLY A 374 -0.91 4.96 -38.16
CA GLY A 374 -0.95 3.59 -38.67
C GLY A 374 0.21 2.73 -38.15
N LEU A 375 0.78 1.89 -39.02
CA LEU A 375 1.92 1.02 -38.72
C LEU A 375 3.23 1.84 -38.80
N PRO A 376 4.14 1.75 -37.80
CA PRO A 376 5.39 2.48 -37.82
C PRO A 376 6.25 2.18 -39.04
N LYS A 377 6.82 3.23 -39.63
CA LYS A 377 7.86 3.17 -40.66
C LYS A 377 9.24 3.37 -40.03
N GLU A 378 10.30 3.16 -40.79
CA GLU A 378 11.68 3.37 -40.35
C GLU A 378 11.95 4.76 -39.77
N GLU A 379 11.31 5.80 -40.30
CA GLU A 379 11.41 7.18 -39.77
C GLU A 379 10.79 7.32 -38.37
N ASP A 380 9.70 6.61 -38.10
CA ASP A 380 9.06 6.57 -36.78
C ASP A 380 9.91 5.78 -35.79
N LEU A 381 10.49 4.65 -36.22
CA LEU A 381 11.38 3.84 -35.39
C LEU A 381 12.64 4.61 -34.98
N LYS A 382 13.18 5.46 -35.85
CA LYS A 382 14.29 6.37 -35.51
C LYS A 382 13.92 7.39 -34.44
N GLN A 383 12.68 7.87 -34.41
CA GLN A 383 12.22 8.76 -33.34
C GLN A 383 12.17 8.04 -31.99
N LEU A 384 11.77 6.75 -31.98
CA LEU A 384 11.83 5.92 -30.77
C LEU A 384 13.27 5.67 -30.31
N ASP A 385 14.21 5.48 -31.24
CA ASP A 385 15.64 5.35 -30.92
C ASP A 385 16.19 6.62 -30.25
N LEU A 386 15.80 7.79 -30.77
CA LEU A 386 16.19 9.09 -30.21
C LEU A 386 15.59 9.29 -28.82
N LEU A 387 14.30 8.99 -28.64
CA LEU A 387 13.64 9.02 -27.33
C LEU A 387 14.34 8.09 -26.33
N ALA A 388 14.67 6.87 -26.76
CA ALA A 388 15.38 5.90 -25.92
C ALA A 388 16.74 6.44 -25.50
N LYS A 389 17.50 7.02 -26.43
CA LYS A 389 18.83 7.60 -26.15
C LYS A 389 18.73 8.75 -25.14
N ASP A 390 17.87 9.73 -25.40
CA ASP A 390 17.69 10.90 -24.53
C ASP A 390 17.23 10.47 -23.12
N LEU A 391 16.20 9.62 -23.03
CA LEU A 391 15.71 9.11 -21.75
C LEU A 391 16.79 8.31 -21.00
N GLY A 392 17.56 7.49 -21.72
CA GLY A 392 18.65 6.71 -21.15
C GLY A 392 19.76 7.59 -20.55
N GLU A 393 20.16 8.65 -21.26
CA GLU A 393 21.14 9.64 -20.78
C GLU A 393 20.60 10.41 -19.56
N LYS A 394 19.35 10.90 -19.65
CA LYS A 394 18.65 11.59 -18.56
C LYS A 394 18.53 10.75 -17.29
N ILE A 395 18.20 9.47 -17.40
CA ILE A 395 18.11 8.56 -16.24
C ILE A 395 19.50 8.34 -15.64
N LYS A 396 20.52 8.05 -16.46
CA LYS A 396 21.89 7.80 -15.99
C LYS A 396 22.51 9.01 -15.28
N ALA A 397 22.07 10.22 -15.60
CA ALA A 397 22.50 11.46 -14.99
C ALA A 397 21.83 11.78 -13.63
N LEU A 398 20.82 11.00 -13.21
CA LEU A 398 20.11 11.26 -11.96
C LEU A 398 21.03 11.04 -10.73
N PRO A 399 21.04 11.97 -9.75
CA PRO A 399 21.93 11.91 -8.59
C PRO A 399 21.56 10.80 -7.59
N ASN A 400 20.28 10.40 -7.55
CA ASN A 400 19.72 9.48 -6.55
C ASN A 400 19.44 8.08 -7.14
N LEU A 401 20.28 7.62 -8.07
CA LEU A 401 20.15 6.28 -8.64
C LEU A 401 20.66 5.22 -7.67
N VAL A 402 19.79 4.25 -7.36
CA VAL A 402 20.22 2.99 -6.73
C VAL A 402 20.59 2.01 -7.83
N ARG A 403 21.66 1.24 -7.60
CA ARG A 403 22.10 0.18 -8.51
C ARG A 403 21.11 -0.97 -8.55
#